data_AF-A0A265UVF8-F1
#
_entry.id   AF-A0A265UVF8-F1
#
_cell.length_a   1.000
_cell.length_b   1.000
_cell.length_c   1.000
_cell.angle_alpha   90.00
_cell.angle_beta   90.00
_cell.angle_gamma   90.00
#
_symmetry.space_group_name_H-M   'P 1'
#
loop_
_entity.id
_entity.type
_entity.pdbx_description
1 polymer ?
#
loop_
_entity_poly.entity_id
_entity_poly.type
_entity_poly.pdbx_seq_one_letter_code
_entity_poly.pdbx_strand_id
1 'polypeptide(L)'
;MKHYFFVAIFGFLFYFVQCQTHVFIDVNGDTISKGSYRSKMRNRDLNLRHWSWVDEKGKYFHKLEKGRYYKGYFDYNLIKTELEKIIPYTVTDSSTIIIEYYFKDDLCSDPHKDNKWTSSEISERKSFLNPIKKDLRNRGIFFISLFEKGIKLRNRPTSKNEYFFVDENNFFKENLFKSPTTCGSHAAIKTNNQTLVQNGENRADYFAENLSKENWSLFFSSATKE
;
A
#
# COMPACT_ATOMS: atom_id res chain seq x y z
N MET A 1 -58.30 -21.25 -6.98
CA MET A 1 -56.97 -21.86 -6.76
C MET A 1 -55.88 -21.41 -7.74
N LYS A 2 -56.16 -21.15 -9.03
CA LYS A 2 -55.14 -20.70 -10.00
C LYS A 2 -54.59 -19.27 -9.80
N HIS A 3 -55.32 -18.37 -9.13
CA HIS A 3 -54.87 -16.98 -8.93
C HIS A 3 -53.95 -16.77 -7.72
N TYR A 4 -53.97 -17.64 -6.71
CA TYR A 4 -53.08 -17.54 -5.56
C TYR A 4 -51.64 -17.98 -5.86
N PHE A 5 -51.44 -18.81 -6.90
CA PHE A 5 -50.12 -19.27 -7.33
C PHE A 5 -49.31 -18.16 -8.01
N PHE A 6 -49.99 -17.24 -8.74
CA PHE A 6 -49.34 -16.13 -9.44
C PHE A 6 -48.85 -15.04 -8.48
N VAL A 7 -49.57 -14.79 -7.38
CA VAL A 7 -49.19 -13.79 -6.36
C VAL A 7 -47.96 -14.26 -5.58
N ALA A 8 -47.82 -15.56 -5.32
CA ALA A 8 -46.64 -16.12 -4.65
C ALA A 8 -45.36 -16.04 -5.51
N ILE A 9 -45.47 -16.22 -6.83
CA ILE A 9 -44.34 -16.11 -7.76
C ILE A 9 -43.87 -14.65 -7.90
N PHE A 10 -44.80 -13.69 -7.93
CA PHE A 10 -44.45 -12.26 -8.00
C PHE A 10 -43.81 -11.75 -6.69
N GLY A 11 -44.25 -12.26 -5.53
CA GLY A 11 -43.63 -11.95 -4.24
C GLY A 11 -42.18 -12.44 -4.13
N PHE A 12 -41.85 -13.57 -4.74
CA PHE A 12 -40.51 -14.17 -4.69
C PHE A 12 -39.47 -13.43 -5.56
N LEU A 13 -39.90 -12.79 -6.65
CA LEU A 13 -39.00 -12.05 -7.56
C LEU A 13 -38.46 -10.75 -6.96
N PHE A 14 -39.14 -10.16 -5.97
CA PHE A 14 -38.66 -8.95 -5.28
C PHE A 14 -37.64 -9.21 -4.16
N TYR A 15 -37.51 -10.46 -3.68
CA TYR A 15 -36.52 -10.80 -2.65
C TYR A 15 -35.11 -11.12 -3.19
N PHE A 16 -34.97 -11.31 -4.50
CA PHE A 16 -33.67 -11.65 -5.11
C PHE A 16 -32.84 -10.45 -5.56
N VAL A 17 -33.30 -9.21 -5.33
CA VAL A 17 -32.40 -8.04 -5.33
C VAL A 17 -31.62 -8.03 -4.01
N GLN A 18 -30.91 -9.12 -3.74
CA GLN A 18 -29.88 -9.16 -2.72
C GLN A 18 -28.80 -8.18 -3.16
N CYS A 19 -28.83 -7.01 -2.51
CA CYS A 19 -27.91 -5.90 -2.65
C CYS A 19 -26.47 -6.43 -2.74
N GLN A 20 -25.84 -6.29 -3.91
CA GLN A 20 -24.41 -6.56 -4.03
C GLN A 20 -23.68 -5.59 -3.09
N THR A 21 -23.17 -6.11 -1.99
CA THR A 21 -22.37 -5.34 -1.01
C THR A 21 -21.02 -4.92 -1.58
N HIS A 22 -20.56 -5.56 -2.65
CA HIS A 22 -19.28 -5.28 -3.31
C HIS A 22 -19.45 -5.06 -4.82
N VAL A 23 -18.85 -3.99 -5.34
CA VAL A 23 -18.71 -3.69 -6.76
C VAL A 23 -17.25 -3.82 -7.15
N PHE A 24 -16.96 -4.56 -8.22
CA PHE A 24 -15.61 -4.72 -8.75
C PHE A 24 -15.50 -4.00 -10.08
N ILE A 25 -14.58 -3.05 -10.18
CA ILE A 25 -14.39 -2.16 -11.32
C ILE A 25 -13.00 -2.43 -11.91
N ASP A 26 -12.93 -2.53 -13.24
CA ASP A 26 -11.67 -2.73 -13.93
C ASP A 26 -10.97 -1.41 -14.32
N VAL A 27 -9.84 -1.51 -15.02
CA VAL A 27 -9.03 -0.35 -15.40
C VAL A 27 -9.74 0.63 -16.34
N ASN A 28 -10.77 0.19 -17.07
CA ASN A 28 -11.55 1.00 -18.00
C ASN A 28 -12.78 1.64 -17.33
N GLY A 29 -13.06 1.29 -16.07
CA GLY A 29 -14.27 1.72 -15.36
C GLY A 29 -15.44 0.74 -15.49
N ASP A 30 -15.25 -0.39 -16.16
CA ASP A 30 -16.32 -1.38 -16.35
C ASP A 30 -16.52 -2.21 -15.08
N THR A 31 -17.79 -2.45 -14.74
CA THR A 31 -18.11 -3.40 -13.65
C THR A 31 -17.88 -4.82 -14.14
N ILE A 32 -17.05 -5.57 -13.41
CA ILE A 32 -16.67 -6.95 -13.72
C ILE A 32 -17.02 -7.90 -12.58
N SER A 33 -17.01 -9.19 -12.85
CA SER A 33 -17.21 -10.20 -11.80
C SER A 33 -16.02 -10.24 -10.83
N LYS A 34 -16.27 -10.62 -9.57
CA LYS A 34 -15.22 -10.87 -8.56
C LYS A 34 -14.14 -11.84 -9.04
N GLY A 35 -14.52 -12.86 -9.81
CA GLY A 35 -13.59 -13.82 -10.40
C GLY A 35 -12.65 -13.17 -11.41
N SER A 36 -13.19 -12.39 -12.35
CA SER A 36 -12.42 -11.63 -13.33
C SER A 36 -11.48 -10.64 -12.65
N TYR A 37 -11.99 -9.92 -11.65
CA TYR A 37 -11.20 -8.98 -10.85
C TYR A 37 -9.99 -9.66 -10.20
N ARG A 38 -10.21 -10.78 -9.50
CA ARG A 38 -9.14 -11.54 -8.84
C ARG A 38 -8.13 -12.10 -9.83
N SER A 39 -8.59 -12.56 -11.00
CA SER A 39 -7.71 -13.05 -12.06
C SER A 39 -6.80 -11.93 -12.59
N LYS A 40 -7.39 -10.77 -12.95
CA LYS A 40 -6.64 -9.58 -13.39
C LYS A 40 -5.65 -9.10 -12.32
N MET A 41 -6.07 -9.06 -11.06
CA MET A 41 -5.22 -8.64 -9.93
C MET A 41 -4.02 -9.59 -9.70
N ARG A 42 -4.20 -10.91 -9.91
CA ARG A 42 -3.10 -11.89 -9.76
C ARG A 42 -2.14 -11.89 -10.94
N ASN A 43 -2.59 -11.49 -12.12
CA ASN A 43 -1.75 -11.38 -13.31
C ASN A 43 -0.75 -10.22 -13.14
N ARG A 44 0.54 -10.55 -12.96
CA ARG A 44 1.62 -9.58 -12.75
C ARG A 44 1.96 -8.78 -14.01
N ASP A 45 1.76 -9.37 -15.20
CA ASP A 45 2.07 -8.74 -16.48
C ASP A 45 1.17 -7.54 -16.77
N LEU A 46 -0.02 -7.49 -16.14
CA LEU A 46 -0.93 -6.37 -16.28
C LEU A 46 -0.49 -5.12 -15.48
N ASN A 47 0.49 -5.25 -14.58
CA ASN A 47 1.02 -4.17 -13.72
C ASN A 47 -0.09 -3.40 -12.98
N LEU A 48 -1.04 -4.12 -12.37
CA LEU A 48 -2.22 -3.53 -11.73
C LEU A 48 -2.07 -3.38 -10.22
N ARG A 49 -2.44 -2.21 -9.70
CA ARG A 49 -2.74 -1.97 -8.28
C ARG A 49 -4.26 -1.92 -8.08
N HIS A 50 -4.69 -1.85 -6.84
CA HIS A 50 -6.11 -1.65 -6.56
C HIS A 50 -6.34 -0.69 -5.41
N TRP A 51 -7.50 -0.04 -5.46
CA TRP A 51 -8.00 0.80 -4.37
C TRP A 51 -9.40 0.36 -4.01
N SER A 52 -9.69 0.31 -2.71
CA SER A 52 -10.99 -0.06 -2.19
C SER A 52 -11.53 1.07 -1.33
N TRP A 53 -12.82 1.38 -1.47
CA TRP A 53 -13.50 2.38 -0.66
C TRP A 53 -14.93 1.93 -0.32
N VAL A 54 -15.53 2.57 0.68
CA VAL A 54 -16.95 2.40 1.03
C VAL A 54 -17.69 3.69 0.69
N ASP A 55 -18.83 3.60 0.02
CA ASP A 55 -19.69 4.76 -0.24
C ASP A 55 -20.57 5.12 0.97
N GLU A 56 -21.29 6.23 0.86
CA GLU A 56 -22.21 6.73 1.91
C GLU A 56 -23.34 5.74 2.26
N LYS A 57 -23.64 4.78 1.38
CA LYS A 57 -24.67 3.75 1.56
C LYS A 57 -24.08 2.45 2.13
N GLY A 58 -22.80 2.43 2.47
CA GLY A 58 -22.12 1.25 2.99
C GLY A 58 -21.73 0.22 1.93
N LYS A 59 -21.80 0.56 0.64
CA LYS A 59 -21.41 -0.32 -0.46
C LYS A 59 -19.91 -0.25 -0.68
N TYR A 60 -19.27 -1.42 -0.75
CA TYR A 60 -17.85 -1.54 -1.01
C TYR A 60 -17.58 -1.50 -2.52
N PHE A 61 -16.56 -0.75 -2.89
CA PHE A 61 -16.05 -0.70 -4.24
C PHE A 61 -14.59 -1.12 -4.24
N HIS A 62 -14.19 -1.85 -5.29
CA HIS A 62 -12.82 -2.28 -5.53
C HIS A 62 -12.47 -1.95 -6.98
N LYS A 63 -11.52 -1.06 -7.20
CA LYS A 63 -11.12 -0.62 -8.53
C LYS A 63 -9.70 -1.07 -8.85
N LEU A 64 -9.51 -1.68 -10.02
CA LEU A 64 -8.19 -1.93 -10.57
C LEU A 64 -7.67 -0.69 -11.28
N GLU A 65 -6.40 -0.36 -11.04
CA GLU A 65 -5.73 0.76 -11.68
C GLU A 65 -4.33 0.34 -12.13
N LYS A 66 -3.77 1.03 -13.13
CA LYS A 66 -2.41 0.78 -13.59
C LYS A 66 -1.37 1.31 -12.59
N GLY A 67 -0.18 0.73 -12.63
CA GLY A 67 0.98 1.19 -11.87
C GLY A 67 1.19 0.44 -10.56
N ARG A 68 1.28 -0.90 -10.60
CA ARG A 68 1.79 -1.67 -9.47
C ARG A 68 3.24 -1.31 -9.18
N TYR A 69 4.07 -1.17 -10.20
CA TYR A 69 5.44 -0.67 -10.06
C TYR A 69 5.60 0.69 -10.72
N TYR A 70 6.36 1.54 -10.06
CA TYR A 70 6.84 2.82 -10.58
C TYR A 70 8.35 2.93 -10.31
N LYS A 71 9.10 3.50 -11.25
CA LYS A 71 10.53 3.73 -11.12
C LYS A 71 10.85 5.18 -11.46
N GLY A 72 11.90 5.72 -10.87
CA GLY A 72 12.37 7.06 -11.18
C GLY A 72 13.71 7.38 -10.54
N TYR A 73 14.13 8.63 -10.70
CA TYR A 73 15.32 9.18 -10.07
C TYR A 73 14.90 10.28 -9.10
N PHE A 74 15.17 10.08 -7.82
CA PHE A 74 14.84 11.02 -6.75
C PHE A 74 16.12 11.34 -5.99
N ASP A 75 16.33 12.61 -5.66
CA ASP A 75 17.49 13.05 -4.90
C ASP A 75 17.53 12.34 -3.54
N TYR A 76 18.49 11.44 -3.37
CA TYR A 76 18.67 10.65 -2.15
C TYR A 76 18.88 11.55 -0.92
N ASN A 77 19.65 12.64 -1.07
CA ASN A 77 19.95 13.55 0.04
C ASN A 77 18.71 14.35 0.46
N LEU A 78 17.86 14.72 -0.50
CA LEU A 78 16.57 15.33 -0.20
C LEU A 78 15.66 14.34 0.54
N ILE A 79 15.49 13.12 0.03
CA ILE A 79 14.70 12.07 0.71
C ILE A 79 15.20 11.83 2.14
N LYS A 80 16.52 11.69 2.30
CA LYS A 80 17.17 11.52 3.59
C LYS A 80 16.87 12.69 4.53
N THR A 81 17.04 13.92 4.03
CA THR A 81 16.81 15.15 4.82
C THR A 81 15.36 15.26 5.27
N GLU A 82 14.39 14.92 4.42
CA GLU A 82 12.98 14.91 4.79
C GLU A 82 12.64 13.80 5.79
N LEU A 83 13.29 12.64 5.72
CA LEU A 83 13.17 11.60 6.74
C LEU A 83 13.73 12.06 8.09
N GLU A 84 14.91 12.68 8.09
CA GLU A 84 15.59 13.17 9.31
C GLU A 84 14.84 14.31 10.01
N LYS A 85 13.93 15.02 9.32
CA LYS A 85 12.98 15.94 9.95
C LYS A 85 11.88 15.22 10.76
N ILE A 86 11.59 13.97 10.43
CA ILE A 86 10.49 13.18 11.02
C ILE A 86 11.01 12.30 12.18
N ILE A 87 12.22 11.78 12.07
CA ILE A 87 12.79 10.80 13.00
C ILE A 87 13.81 11.43 13.97
N PRO A 88 13.99 10.89 15.19
CA PRO A 88 14.92 11.46 16.18
C PRO A 88 16.38 10.97 16.03
N TYR A 89 16.76 10.42 14.87
CA TYR A 89 18.08 9.84 14.62
C TYR A 89 18.50 10.04 13.16
N THR A 90 19.77 9.79 12.84
CA THR A 90 20.29 10.00 11.49
C THR A 90 20.27 8.72 10.66
N VAL A 91 20.11 8.88 9.36
CA VAL A 91 20.22 7.81 8.37
C VAL A 91 21.67 7.72 7.90
N THR A 92 22.24 6.52 7.85
CA THR A 92 23.61 6.33 7.36
C THR A 92 23.72 6.66 5.86
N ASP A 93 24.72 7.45 5.47
CA ASP A 93 24.90 7.94 4.09
C ASP A 93 25.00 6.83 3.05
N SER A 94 25.55 5.67 3.42
CA SER A 94 25.75 4.54 2.53
C SER A 94 24.55 3.58 2.45
N SER A 95 23.49 3.81 3.22
CA SER A 95 22.37 2.86 3.32
C SER A 95 21.41 2.96 2.12
N THR A 96 20.84 1.84 1.72
CA THR A 96 19.62 1.87 0.89
C THR A 96 18.44 2.10 1.84
N ILE A 97 17.52 2.98 1.47
CA ILE A 97 16.33 3.29 2.26
C ILE A 97 15.17 2.45 1.72
N ILE A 98 14.49 1.69 2.58
CA ILE A 98 13.17 1.11 2.33
C ILE A 98 12.14 1.83 3.21
N ILE A 99 11.12 2.37 2.55
CA ILE A 99 9.95 2.97 3.19
C ILE A 99 8.75 2.06 2.93
N GLU A 100 8.08 1.60 3.97
CA GLU A 100 6.72 1.07 3.89
C GLU A 100 5.74 2.21 4.17
N TYR A 101 4.77 2.45 3.29
CA TYR A 101 3.86 3.59 3.37
C TYR A 101 2.41 3.14 3.53
N TYR A 102 1.72 3.69 4.53
CA TYR A 102 0.32 3.40 4.83
C TYR A 102 -0.55 4.58 4.43
N PHE A 103 -1.53 4.33 3.56
CA PHE A 103 -2.47 5.35 3.10
C PHE A 103 -3.60 5.55 4.09
N LYS A 104 -4.10 6.78 4.15
CA LYS A 104 -5.31 7.10 4.87
C LYS A 104 -6.51 6.45 4.19
N ASP A 105 -7.49 6.01 4.97
CA ASP A 105 -8.72 5.35 4.52
C ASP A 105 -8.49 4.01 3.78
N ASP A 106 -7.31 3.41 3.95
CA ASP A 106 -7.00 2.08 3.43
C ASP A 106 -7.83 1.00 4.13
N LEU A 107 -8.58 0.22 3.33
CA LEU A 107 -9.47 -0.83 3.81
C LEU A 107 -8.81 -2.22 3.90
N CYS A 108 -7.49 -2.31 3.81
CA CYS A 108 -6.77 -3.59 3.82
C CYS A 108 -6.99 -4.41 5.10
N SER A 109 -6.97 -3.76 6.26
CA SER A 109 -6.97 -4.42 7.58
C SER A 109 -8.36 -4.39 8.21
N ASP A 110 -9.14 -5.46 8.02
CA ASP A 110 -10.34 -5.74 8.83
C ASP A 110 -9.90 -6.28 10.20
N PRO A 111 -10.45 -5.84 11.36
CA PRO A 111 -11.70 -5.09 11.54
C PRO A 111 -11.58 -3.60 11.80
N HIS A 112 -10.39 -3.06 12.02
CA HIS A 112 -10.19 -1.67 12.43
C HIS A 112 -9.90 -0.76 11.22
N LYS A 113 -10.89 -0.66 10.33
CA LYS A 113 -10.88 0.25 9.16
C LYS A 113 -11.07 1.71 9.61
N ASP A 114 -10.22 2.17 10.51
CA ASP A 114 -10.18 3.53 10.95
C ASP A 114 -8.76 4.09 10.85
N ASN A 115 -8.65 5.41 10.73
CA ASN A 115 -7.35 6.07 10.66
C ASN A 115 -6.72 6.21 12.06
N LYS A 116 -6.92 5.27 12.98
CA LYS A 116 -6.46 5.35 14.37
C LYS A 116 -5.82 4.03 14.80
N TRP A 117 -4.51 4.00 14.79
CA TRP A 117 -3.75 2.85 15.27
C TRP A 117 -3.56 2.93 16.79
N THR A 118 -4.22 2.02 17.49
CA THR A 118 -4.06 1.79 18.92
C THR A 118 -2.68 1.23 19.25
N SER A 119 -2.29 1.29 20.53
CA SER A 119 -1.02 0.73 20.97
C SER A 119 -0.94 -0.79 20.78
N SER A 120 -2.09 -1.49 20.80
CA SER A 120 -2.16 -2.93 20.54
C SER A 120 -1.85 -3.27 19.09
N GLU A 121 -2.51 -2.61 18.14
CA GLU A 121 -2.29 -2.80 16.70
C GLU A 121 -0.85 -2.47 16.30
N ILE A 122 -0.30 -1.39 16.87
CA ILE A 122 1.11 -1.01 16.65
C ILE A 122 2.03 -2.08 17.21
N SER A 123 1.76 -2.60 18.41
CA SER A 123 2.57 -3.67 19.02
C SER A 123 2.52 -4.95 18.19
N GLU A 124 1.35 -5.34 17.71
CA GLU A 124 1.15 -6.51 16.85
C GLU A 124 1.91 -6.35 15.53
N ARG A 125 1.73 -5.21 14.84
CA ARG A 125 2.43 -4.93 13.58
C ARG A 125 3.93 -4.90 13.77
N LYS A 126 4.42 -4.31 14.86
CA LYS A 126 5.85 -4.32 15.20
C LYS A 126 6.35 -5.72 15.53
N SER A 127 5.57 -6.57 16.20
CA SER A 127 5.96 -7.97 16.44
C SER A 127 6.25 -8.70 15.12
N PHE A 128 5.39 -8.48 14.12
CA PHE A 128 5.58 -9.01 12.77
C PHE A 128 6.79 -8.36 12.04
N LEU A 129 6.94 -7.04 12.11
CA LEU A 129 7.98 -6.31 11.36
C LEU A 129 9.36 -6.33 12.03
N ASN A 130 9.48 -6.59 13.33
CA ASN A 130 10.76 -6.54 14.05
C ASN A 130 11.80 -7.54 13.51
N PRO A 131 11.46 -8.82 13.23
CA PRO A 131 12.37 -9.75 12.56
C PRO A 131 12.80 -9.25 11.18
N ILE A 132 11.86 -8.70 10.40
CA ILE A 132 12.11 -8.15 9.06
C ILE A 132 13.06 -6.95 9.13
N LYS A 133 12.78 -5.98 10.01
CA LYS A 133 13.64 -4.81 10.25
C LYS A 133 15.06 -5.23 10.63
N LYS A 134 15.20 -6.26 11.47
CA LYS A 134 16.52 -6.80 11.87
C LYS A 134 17.26 -7.39 10.67
N ASP A 135 16.60 -8.17 9.83
CA ASP A 135 17.19 -8.74 8.61
C ASP A 135 17.64 -7.64 7.63
N LEU A 136 16.76 -6.69 7.33
CA LEU A 136 17.07 -5.54 6.47
C LEU A 136 18.27 -4.74 6.98
N ARG A 137 18.32 -4.47 8.29
CA ARG A 137 19.46 -3.78 8.89
C ARG A 137 20.77 -4.57 8.72
N ASN A 138 20.75 -5.89 8.88
CA ASN A 138 21.93 -6.72 8.67
C ASN A 138 22.43 -6.70 7.21
N ARG A 139 21.53 -6.39 6.26
CA ARG A 139 21.83 -6.18 4.83
C ARG A 139 22.28 -4.73 4.51
N GLY A 140 22.44 -3.87 5.52
CA GLY A 140 22.79 -2.46 5.32
C GLY A 140 21.63 -1.60 4.80
N ILE A 141 20.38 -2.06 4.97
CA ILE A 141 19.17 -1.36 4.54
C ILE A 141 18.55 -0.64 5.74
N PHE A 142 18.29 0.65 5.57
CA PHE A 142 17.51 1.44 6.50
C PHE A 142 16.02 1.21 6.25
N PHE A 143 15.25 0.82 7.27
CA PHE A 143 13.83 0.53 7.15
C PHE A 143 12.99 1.44 8.05
N ILE A 144 11.92 2.01 7.49
CA ILE A 144 10.96 2.86 8.18
C ILE A 144 9.54 2.62 7.64
N SER A 145 8.54 2.73 8.51
CA SER A 145 7.13 2.74 8.18
C SER A 145 6.59 4.17 8.32
N LEU A 146 6.12 4.75 7.22
CA LEU A 146 5.50 6.06 7.16
C LEU A 146 3.98 5.95 7.00
N PHE A 147 3.25 6.82 7.67
CA PHE A 147 1.79 6.87 7.65
C PHE A 147 1.33 8.20 7.07
N GLU A 148 0.36 8.17 6.17
CA GLU A 148 -0.22 9.38 5.58
C GLU A 148 -0.79 10.31 6.66
N LYS A 149 -0.67 11.62 6.41
CA LYS A 149 -1.21 12.66 7.29
C LYS A 149 -2.69 12.40 7.60
N GLY A 150 -3.02 12.49 8.88
CA GLY A 150 -4.37 12.25 9.39
C GLY A 150 -4.59 10.85 9.97
N ILE A 151 -3.64 9.93 9.79
CA ILE A 151 -3.59 8.69 10.58
C ILE A 151 -3.02 9.00 11.97
N LYS A 152 -3.71 8.56 13.02
CA LYS A 152 -3.31 8.77 14.42
C LYS A 152 -2.60 7.53 14.95
N LEU A 153 -1.36 7.67 15.38
CA LEU A 153 -0.56 6.58 15.94
C LEU A 153 -0.45 6.71 17.46
N ARG A 154 -0.83 5.68 18.23
CA ARG A 154 -0.57 5.59 19.67
C ARG A 154 0.76 4.86 19.97
N ASN A 155 1.85 5.34 19.35
CA ASN A 155 3.22 4.83 19.51
C ASN A 155 4.09 5.73 20.41
N ARG A 156 5.42 5.51 20.39
CA ARG A 156 6.39 6.27 21.18
C ARG A 156 7.39 6.95 20.24
N PRO A 157 7.02 8.08 19.59
CA PRO A 157 7.82 8.75 18.55
C PRO A 157 9.23 9.16 19.01
N THR A 158 9.41 9.42 20.30
CA THR A 158 10.70 9.83 20.88
C THR A 158 11.63 8.67 21.20
N SER A 159 11.20 7.42 21.01
CA SER A 159 12.06 6.25 21.25
C SER A 159 13.09 6.10 20.14
N LYS A 160 14.35 5.86 20.51
CA LYS A 160 15.44 5.58 19.55
C LYS A 160 15.20 4.35 18.67
N ASN A 161 14.34 3.43 19.11
CA ASN A 161 13.98 2.23 18.35
C ASN A 161 12.71 2.39 17.53
N GLU A 162 12.04 3.53 17.61
CA GLU A 162 10.83 3.83 16.86
C GLU A 162 11.13 3.88 15.35
N TYR A 163 10.21 3.35 14.56
CA TYR A 163 10.30 3.35 13.10
C TYR A 163 8.93 3.53 12.43
N PHE A 164 7.89 3.84 13.21
CA PHE A 164 6.56 4.20 12.72
C PHE A 164 6.40 5.70 12.90
N PHE A 165 6.20 6.44 11.82
CA PHE A 165 6.05 7.90 11.87
C PHE A 165 5.00 8.40 10.88
N VAL A 166 4.43 9.57 11.15
CA VAL A 166 3.48 10.23 10.25
C VAL A 166 4.24 11.16 9.30
N ASP A 167 3.88 11.13 8.02
CA ASP A 167 4.31 12.08 6.99
C ASP A 167 3.51 13.39 7.13
N GLU A 168 3.78 14.16 8.20
CA GLU A 168 2.98 15.33 8.61
C GLU A 168 2.88 16.44 7.55
N ASN A 169 3.90 16.54 6.70
CA ASN A 169 3.99 17.55 5.64
C ASN A 169 3.57 17.00 4.26
N ASN A 170 3.10 15.75 4.18
CA ASN A 170 2.75 15.06 2.93
C ASN A 170 3.89 15.00 1.90
N PHE A 171 5.14 15.18 2.31
CA PHE A 171 6.26 15.21 1.36
C PHE A 171 6.36 13.87 0.61
N PHE A 172 6.31 12.75 1.34
CA PHE A 172 6.40 11.42 0.74
C PHE A 172 5.14 11.08 -0.04
N LYS A 173 3.96 11.49 0.46
CA LYS A 173 2.68 11.34 -0.23
C LYS A 173 2.71 11.98 -1.62
N GLU A 174 3.15 13.22 -1.70
CA GLU A 174 3.08 14.05 -2.91
C GLU A 174 4.21 13.74 -3.89
N ASN A 175 5.37 13.30 -3.41
CA ASN A 175 6.54 13.07 -4.26
C ASN A 175 6.74 11.60 -4.65
N LEU A 176 6.52 10.65 -3.74
CA LEU A 176 6.80 9.23 -3.95
C LEU A 176 5.53 8.37 -4.04
N PHE A 177 4.57 8.55 -3.13
CA PHE A 177 3.40 7.69 -2.95
C PHE A 177 2.12 8.33 -3.51
N LYS A 178 2.20 8.82 -4.75
CA LYS A 178 1.15 9.64 -5.39
C LYS A 178 -0.18 8.90 -5.57
N SER A 179 -0.13 7.58 -5.69
CA SER A 179 -1.31 6.76 -5.97
C SER A 179 -1.70 5.95 -4.73
N PRO A 180 -2.80 6.28 -4.04
CA PRO A 180 -3.35 5.42 -3.01
C PRO A 180 -3.58 4.01 -3.53
N THR A 181 -3.32 3.03 -2.68
CA THR A 181 -3.51 1.63 -3.00
C THR A 181 -3.83 0.89 -1.72
N THR A 182 -4.67 -0.13 -1.83
CA THR A 182 -5.02 -0.97 -0.70
C THR A 182 -3.80 -1.78 -0.27
N CYS A 183 -3.59 -1.89 1.04
CA CYS A 183 -2.46 -2.55 1.70
C CYS A 183 -1.13 -1.80 1.59
N GLY A 184 -1.19 -0.47 1.44
CA GLY A 184 -0.01 0.39 1.41
C GLY A 184 0.89 0.22 0.18
N SER A 185 2.07 0.82 0.27
CA SER A 185 3.11 0.79 -0.75
C SER A 185 4.49 0.61 -0.14
N HIS A 186 5.47 0.25 -0.95
CA HIS A 186 6.88 0.21 -0.57
C HIS A 186 7.71 1.06 -1.53
N ALA A 187 8.72 1.76 -1.04
CA ALA A 187 9.73 2.42 -1.86
C ALA A 187 11.13 1.96 -1.45
N ALA A 188 11.99 1.74 -2.44
CA ALA A 188 13.42 1.45 -2.29
C ALA A 188 14.20 2.59 -2.95
N ILE A 189 15.02 3.31 -2.19
CA ILE A 189 15.81 4.46 -2.64
C ILE A 189 17.29 4.14 -2.43
N LYS A 190 18.06 4.10 -3.53
CA LYS A 190 19.52 3.89 -3.51
C LYS A 190 20.25 5.23 -3.50
N THR A 191 21.49 5.22 -3.01
CA THR A 191 22.37 6.40 -2.93
C THR A 191 22.71 7.02 -4.29
N ASN A 192 22.50 6.28 -5.39
CA ASN A 192 22.65 6.77 -6.76
C ASN A 192 21.35 7.39 -7.34
N ASN A 193 20.44 7.84 -6.46
CA ASN A 193 19.13 8.42 -6.77
C ASN A 193 18.11 7.47 -7.41
N GLN A 194 18.43 6.21 -7.67
CA GLN A 194 17.47 5.27 -8.25
C GLN A 194 16.41 4.88 -7.21
N THR A 195 15.13 5.04 -7.58
CA THR A 195 13.99 4.77 -6.72
C THR A 195 12.99 3.84 -7.38
N LEU A 196 12.70 2.72 -6.73
CA LEU A 196 11.63 1.81 -7.10
C LEU A 196 10.48 1.94 -6.10
N VAL A 197 9.25 2.08 -6.57
CA VAL A 197 8.03 2.04 -5.77
C VAL A 197 7.18 0.86 -6.20
N GLN A 198 6.67 0.10 -5.24
CA GLN A 198 5.66 -0.94 -5.44
C GLN A 198 4.39 -0.57 -4.68
N ASN A 199 3.26 -0.53 -5.38
CA ASN A 199 1.94 -0.28 -4.85
C ASN A 199 1.20 -1.61 -4.59
N GLY A 200 0.61 -1.73 -3.40
CA GLY A 200 -0.21 -2.86 -2.99
C GLY A 200 0.49 -3.79 -2.01
N GLU A 201 -0.25 -4.80 -1.58
CA GLU A 201 0.19 -5.76 -0.56
C GLU A 201 1.55 -6.39 -0.89
N ASN A 202 2.51 -6.16 -0.01
CA ASN A 202 3.79 -6.86 0.01
C ASN A 202 4.38 -6.82 1.42
N ARG A 203 5.42 -7.62 1.65
CA ARG A 203 6.26 -7.51 2.85
C ARG A 203 7.56 -6.82 2.49
N ALA A 204 8.12 -6.05 3.41
CA ALA A 204 9.34 -5.28 3.18
C ALA A 204 10.57 -6.17 2.88
N ASP A 205 10.67 -7.36 3.47
CA ASP A 205 11.72 -8.34 3.15
C ASP A 205 11.58 -8.87 1.72
N TYR A 206 10.37 -9.25 1.30
CA TYR A 206 10.12 -9.69 -0.07
C TYR A 206 10.32 -8.56 -1.09
N PHE A 207 9.95 -7.33 -0.74
CA PHE A 207 10.23 -6.17 -1.57
C PHE A 207 11.74 -5.91 -1.70
N ALA A 208 12.51 -6.09 -0.64
CA ALA A 208 13.96 -5.94 -0.65
C ALA A 208 14.67 -6.92 -1.60
N GLU A 209 14.05 -8.03 -1.99
CA GLU A 209 14.59 -8.93 -3.02
C GLU A 209 14.71 -8.25 -4.39
N ASN A 210 13.95 -7.18 -4.65
CA ASN A 210 14.14 -6.37 -5.85
C ASN A 210 15.50 -5.64 -5.88
N LEU A 211 16.16 -5.49 -4.73
CA LEU A 211 17.46 -4.80 -4.64
C LEU A 211 18.63 -5.62 -5.19
N SER A 212 18.45 -6.93 -5.41
CA SER A 212 19.46 -7.77 -6.06
C SER A 212 19.83 -7.20 -7.42
N LYS A 213 21.06 -7.41 -7.87
CA LYS A 213 21.54 -6.83 -9.13
C LYS A 213 20.67 -7.25 -10.30
N GLU A 214 20.31 -8.53 -10.34
CA GLU A 214 19.48 -9.15 -11.37
C GLU A 214 18.11 -8.49 -11.42
N ASN A 215 17.40 -8.42 -10.29
CA ASN A 215 16.05 -7.85 -10.24
C ASN A 215 16.05 -6.34 -10.47
N TRP A 216 17.02 -5.62 -9.89
CA TRP A 216 17.12 -4.17 -10.03
C TRP A 216 17.36 -3.76 -11.48
N SER A 217 18.13 -4.55 -12.24
CA SER A 217 18.41 -4.30 -13.65
C SER A 217 17.18 -4.38 -14.56
N LEU A 218 16.12 -5.10 -14.14
CA LEU A 218 14.84 -5.14 -14.83
C LEU A 218 14.14 -3.77 -14.80
N PHE A 219 14.41 -2.97 -13.77
CA PHE A 219 13.88 -1.62 -13.64
C PHE A 219 14.85 -0.57 -14.16
N PHE A 220 16.15 -0.71 -13.87
CA PHE A 220 17.19 0.26 -14.20
C PHE A 220 18.30 -0.43 -14.98
N SER A 221 18.10 -0.65 -16.28
CA SER A 221 19.16 -1.10 -17.16
C SER A 221 20.27 -0.05 -17.23
N SER A 222 21.53 -0.49 -17.30
CA SER A 222 22.70 0.36 -17.52
C SER A 222 22.74 1.02 -18.92
N ALA A 223 21.72 0.78 -19.75
CA ALA A 223 21.50 1.41 -21.03
C ALA A 223 20.03 1.84 -21.11
N THR A 224 19.76 3.13 -20.90
CA THR A 224 19.41 4.10 -21.95
C THR A 224 19.30 5.45 -21.22
N LYS A 225 20.24 6.36 -21.48
CA LYS A 225 19.99 7.79 -21.28
C LYS A 225 19.04 8.18 -22.39
N GLU A 226 17.76 8.34 -22.09
CA GLU A 226 16.90 9.25 -22.86
C GLU A 226 16.99 10.64 -22.24
#